data_AF-A0A962NG65-F1
#
_entry.id   AF-A0A962NG65-F1
#
_cell.length_a   1.000
_cell.length_b   1.000
_cell.length_c   1.000
_cell.angle_alpha   90.00
_cell.angle_beta   90.00
_cell.angle_gamma   90.00
#
_symmetry.space_group_name_H-M   'P 1'
#
loop_
_entity.id
_entity.type
_entity.pdbx_description
1 polymer ?
#
loop_
_entity_poly.entity_id
_entity_poly.type
_entity_poly.pdbx_seq_one_letter_code
_entity_poly.pdbx_strand_id
1 'polypeptide(L)'
;MAQKSGSGNPVEELLQQVQAMGSGNGGGRRRPPPPRNKPPQIPLPLIGIAVALGFVVWAAFSSFYTVQPEERAVVKRFGEVIKIADPGLHFKLPFGVDQTQFVATERVLKQEFGFRTASVGERTQYASEDFPDESLMLSGDLNIIDVEWVVQYRIADPMQFLYSMRDPNGTLRDISES
;
A
#
# COMPACT_ATOMS: atom_id res chain seq x y z
N MET A 1 86.19 67.32 -6.25
CA MET A 1 87.37 66.90 -5.46
C MET A 1 86.88 66.55 -4.05
N ALA A 2 87.26 65.37 -3.55
CA ALA A 2 87.14 64.83 -2.18
C ALA A 2 85.70 64.62 -1.62
N GLN A 3 85.18 63.38 -1.49
CA GLN A 3 85.47 62.32 -0.50
C GLN A 3 85.28 62.72 0.97
N LYS A 4 84.37 61.99 1.66
CA LYS A 4 84.47 61.38 3.01
C LYS A 4 83.08 60.77 3.33
N SER A 5 82.79 59.47 3.24
CA SER A 5 83.34 58.24 3.87
C SER A 5 83.34 58.25 5.40
N GLY A 6 82.53 57.36 5.99
CA GLY A 6 82.42 57.04 7.41
C GLY A 6 81.12 57.58 8.02
N SER A 7 80.28 56.82 8.72
CA SER A 7 80.46 55.51 9.34
C SER A 7 79.10 55.11 9.89
N GLY A 8 78.38 54.20 9.23
CA GLY A 8 77.29 53.44 9.85
C GLY A 8 77.77 52.00 9.87
N ASN A 9 78.01 51.44 11.06
CA ASN A 9 78.40 50.03 11.17
C ASN A 9 77.32 49.16 10.52
N PRO A 10 77.66 48.24 9.58
CA PRO A 10 76.66 47.41 8.90
C PRO A 10 75.92 46.47 9.87
N VAL A 11 76.50 46.22 11.05
CA VAL A 11 75.84 45.49 12.14
C VAL A 11 74.74 46.31 12.83
N GLU A 12 74.80 47.65 12.83
CA GLU A 12 73.75 48.48 13.47
C GLU A 12 72.48 48.61 12.61
N GLU A 13 72.62 48.62 11.28
CA GLU A 13 71.47 48.53 10.37
C GLU A 13 70.77 47.18 10.47
N LEU A 14 71.52 46.09 10.61
CA LEU A 14 70.95 44.76 10.82
C LEU A 14 70.30 44.62 12.22
N LEU A 15 70.86 45.26 13.25
CA LEU A 15 70.24 45.32 14.58
C LEU A 15 68.96 46.17 14.58
N GLN A 16 68.91 47.27 13.83
CA GLN A 16 67.68 48.05 13.62
C GLN A 16 66.65 47.27 12.79
N GLN A 17 67.07 46.50 11.79
CA GLN A 17 66.18 45.69 10.97
C GLN A 17 65.61 44.48 11.73
N VAL A 18 66.38 43.87 12.64
CA VAL A 18 65.91 42.81 13.54
C VAL A 18 65.02 43.38 14.67
N GLN A 19 65.32 44.57 15.20
CA GLN A 19 64.44 45.25 16.18
C GLN A 19 63.13 45.73 15.53
N ALA A 20 63.14 46.13 14.26
CA ALA A 20 61.94 46.45 13.48
C ALA A 20 61.13 45.20 13.12
N MET A 21 61.77 44.04 12.94
CA MET A 21 61.09 42.74 12.78
C MET A 21 60.53 42.17 14.11
N GLY A 22 61.05 42.63 15.25
CA GLY A 22 60.58 42.27 16.59
C GLY A 22 59.33 43.03 17.07
N SER A 23 58.86 44.03 16.31
CA SER A 23 57.69 44.85 16.65
C SER A 23 56.53 44.63 15.65
N GLY A 24 56.18 43.36 15.45
CA GLY A 24 55.00 42.94 14.71
C GLY A 24 53.87 42.60 15.67
N ASN A 25 53.17 43.63 16.17
CA ASN A 25 51.93 43.53 16.94
C ASN A 25 51.01 42.44 16.38
N GLY A 26 50.84 41.35 17.15
CA GLY A 26 49.97 40.21 16.87
C GLY A 26 48.50 40.60 16.95
N GLY A 27 48.07 41.51 16.08
CA GLY A 27 46.68 41.85 15.85
C GLY A 27 46.02 40.72 15.09
N GLY A 28 45.58 39.69 15.81
CA GLY A 28 44.69 38.67 15.26
C GLY A 28 43.50 39.37 14.61
N ARG A 29 43.49 39.42 13.28
CA ARG A 29 42.34 39.86 12.49
C ARG A 29 41.23 38.88 12.80
N ARG A 30 40.41 39.19 13.80
CA ARG A 30 39.17 38.48 14.09
C ARG A 30 38.32 38.61 12.84
N ARG A 31 38.33 37.57 12.00
CA ARG A 31 37.38 37.44 10.91
C ARG A 31 35.99 37.59 11.54
N PRO A 32 35.13 38.49 11.05
CA PRO A 32 33.76 38.53 11.53
C PRO A 32 33.16 37.13 11.31
N PRO A 33 32.42 36.58 12.30
CA PRO A 33 31.76 35.31 12.10
C PRO A 33 30.83 35.43 10.88
N PRO A 34 30.74 34.39 10.02
CA PRO A 34 29.83 34.41 8.90
C PRO A 34 28.40 34.66 9.40
N PRO A 35 27.56 35.40 8.64
CA PRO A 35 26.18 35.63 9.03
C PRO A 35 25.52 34.29 9.28
N ARG A 36 25.02 34.09 10.51
CA ARG A 36 24.23 32.92 10.87
C ARG A 36 22.92 33.04 10.08
N ASN A 37 22.82 32.33 8.96
CA ASN A 37 21.54 32.11 8.29
C ASN A 37 20.60 31.49 9.35
N LYS A 38 19.71 32.30 9.90
CA LYS A 38 18.61 31.79 10.71
C LYS A 38 17.77 30.95 9.73
N PRO A 39 17.58 29.64 9.97
CA PRO A 39 16.69 28.87 9.14
C PRO A 39 15.33 29.60 9.10
N PRO A 40 14.64 29.62 7.95
CA PRO A 40 13.36 30.28 7.83
C PRO A 40 12.45 29.79 8.96
N GLN A 41 12.08 30.71 9.84
CA GLN A 41 11.23 30.42 10.99
C GLN A 41 9.81 30.31 10.45
N ILE A 42 9.47 29.11 9.98
CA ILE A 42 8.09 28.80 9.59
C ILE A 42 7.27 28.88 10.89
N PRO A 43 6.25 29.75 10.98
CA PRO A 43 5.46 29.84 12.18
C PRO A 43 4.77 28.50 12.44
N LEU A 44 4.91 27.95 13.65
CA LEU A 44 4.31 26.67 14.07
C LEU A 44 2.84 26.48 13.65
N PRO A 45 1.93 27.48 13.67
CA PRO A 45 0.56 27.27 13.21
C PRO A 45 0.46 26.94 11.71
N LEU A 46 1.38 27.44 10.88
CA LEU A 46 1.41 27.16 9.45
C LEU A 46 1.81 25.71 9.17
N ILE A 47 2.71 25.14 9.99
CA ILE A 47 3.09 23.73 9.94
C ILE A 47 1.89 22.86 10.32
N GLY A 48 1.14 23.23 11.37
CA GLY A 48 -0.07 22.52 11.78
C GLY A 48 -1.13 22.48 10.68
N ILE A 49 -1.37 23.62 10.01
CA ILE A 49 -2.29 23.70 8.87
C ILE A 49 -1.80 22.87 7.69
N ALA A 50 -0.51 22.92 7.35
CA ALA A 50 0.06 22.13 6.27
C ALA A 50 -0.04 20.62 6.51
N VAL A 51 0.19 20.17 7.75
CA VAL A 51 0.05 18.76 8.14
C VAL A 51 -1.42 18.32 8.10
N ALA A 52 -2.33 19.13 8.62
CA ALA A 52 -3.77 18.83 8.56
C ALA A 52 -4.27 18.75 7.10
N LEU A 53 -3.85 19.68 6.24
CA LEU A 53 -4.20 19.67 4.83
C LEU A 53 -3.62 18.44 4.11
N GLY A 54 -2.36 18.09 4.39
CA GLY A 54 -1.73 16.88 3.86
C GLY A 54 -2.46 15.60 4.29
N PHE A 55 -2.89 15.53 5.55
CA PHE A 55 -3.68 14.41 6.07
C PHE A 55 -5.05 14.28 5.39
N VAL A 56 -5.75 15.41 5.20
CA VAL A 56 -7.06 15.42 4.51
C VAL A 56 -6.93 14.98 3.05
N VAL A 57 -5.92 15.47 2.34
CA VAL A 57 -5.67 15.07 0.95
C VAL A 57 -5.33 13.58 0.88
N TRP A 58 -4.45 13.09 1.74
CA TRP A 58 -4.09 11.68 1.79
C TRP A 58 -5.28 10.77 2.16
N ALA A 59 -6.10 11.20 3.11
CA ALA A 59 -7.36 10.52 3.45
C ALA A 59 -8.33 10.51 2.26
N ALA A 60 -8.49 11.62 1.55
CA ALA A 60 -9.36 11.70 0.38
C ALA A 60 -8.91 10.74 -0.73
N PHE A 61 -7.61 10.71 -1.07
CA PHE A 61 -7.08 9.78 -2.08
C PHE A 61 -7.26 8.31 -1.72
N SER A 62 -7.24 7.96 -0.42
CA SER A 62 -7.42 6.58 0.05
C SER A 62 -8.89 6.18 0.27
N SER A 63 -9.82 7.12 0.10
CA SER A 63 -11.23 6.96 0.47
C SER A 63 -12.14 6.52 -0.69
N PHE A 64 -11.67 6.59 -1.93
CA PHE A 64 -12.44 6.17 -3.10
C PHE A 64 -12.20 4.70 -3.45
N TYR A 65 -13.26 4.01 -3.85
CA TYR A 65 -13.19 2.67 -4.43
C TYR A 65 -14.28 2.47 -5.48
N THR A 66 -14.04 1.57 -6.43
CA THR A 66 -14.98 1.27 -7.51
C THR A 66 -15.43 -0.17 -7.40
N VAL A 67 -16.73 -0.39 -7.59
CA VAL A 67 -17.36 -1.72 -7.62
C VAL A 67 -17.60 -2.11 -9.08
N GLN A 68 -17.18 -3.32 -9.45
CA GLN A 68 -17.33 -3.83 -10.81
C GLN A 68 -18.79 -4.12 -11.16
N PRO A 69 -19.19 -4.08 -12.46
CA PRO A 69 -20.56 -4.37 -12.90
C PRO A 69 -21.10 -5.76 -12.50
N GLU A 70 -20.21 -6.74 -12.36
CA GLU A 70 -20.59 -8.13 -12.04
C GLU A 70 -20.63 -8.41 -10.52
N GLU A 71 -20.25 -7.42 -9.71
CA GLU A 71 -20.03 -7.56 -8.27
C GLU A 71 -20.89 -6.56 -7.48
N ARG A 72 -21.25 -6.96 -6.26
CA ARG A 72 -21.80 -6.05 -5.25
C ARG A 72 -20.86 -6.01 -4.06
N ALA A 73 -20.76 -4.84 -3.44
CA ALA A 73 -19.84 -4.64 -2.33
C ALA A 73 -20.61 -4.51 -1.02
N VAL A 74 -20.38 -5.43 -0.09
CA VAL A 74 -20.93 -5.36 1.26
C VAL A 74 -20.01 -4.53 2.13
N VAL A 75 -20.52 -3.41 2.65
CA VAL A 75 -19.75 -2.47 3.45
C VAL A 75 -20.05 -2.66 4.93
N LYS A 76 -19.02 -3.00 5.69
CA LYS A 76 -19.04 -3.03 7.15
C LYS A 76 -18.44 -1.76 7.71
N ARG A 77 -19.03 -1.23 8.77
CA ARG A 77 -18.45 -0.18 9.61
C ARG A 77 -18.31 -0.70 11.02
N PHE A 78 -17.10 -0.72 11.56
CA PHE A 78 -16.81 -1.30 12.88
C PHE A 78 -17.35 -2.73 13.10
N GLY A 79 -17.47 -3.50 12.01
CA GLY A 79 -17.98 -4.88 12.04
C GLY A 79 -19.49 -5.02 11.82
N GLU A 80 -20.27 -3.94 11.88
CA GLU A 80 -21.69 -3.95 11.56
C GLU A 80 -21.91 -3.64 10.07
N VAL A 81 -22.83 -4.35 9.43
CA VAL A 81 -23.14 -4.09 8.02
C VAL A 81 -24.07 -2.90 7.90
N ILE A 82 -23.58 -1.86 7.22
CA ILE A 82 -24.34 -0.62 7.04
C ILE A 82 -25.12 -0.58 5.73
N LYS A 83 -24.56 -1.15 4.65
CA LYS A 83 -25.15 -1.08 3.32
C LYS A 83 -24.52 -2.10 2.36
N ILE A 84 -25.28 -2.39 1.30
CA ILE A 84 -24.80 -3.04 0.09
C ILE A 84 -24.61 -1.94 -0.95
N ALA A 85 -23.43 -1.88 -1.57
CA ALA A 85 -23.08 -0.94 -2.61
C ALA A 85 -23.19 -1.62 -3.98
N ASP A 86 -23.98 -1.02 -4.85
CA ASP A 86 -24.18 -1.44 -6.25
C ASP A 86 -22.96 -1.07 -7.13
N PRO A 87 -22.88 -1.55 -8.39
CA PRO A 87 -21.78 -1.18 -9.28
C PRO A 87 -21.61 0.33 -9.46
N GLY A 88 -20.37 0.80 -9.40
CA GLY A 88 -20.05 2.24 -9.54
C GLY A 88 -18.98 2.73 -8.57
N LEU A 89 -18.80 4.05 -8.55
CA LEU A 89 -17.86 4.74 -7.66
C LEU A 89 -18.49 4.97 -6.29
N HIS A 90 -17.80 4.55 -5.24
CA HIS A 90 -18.23 4.69 -3.86
C HIS A 90 -17.15 5.32 -2.98
N PHE A 91 -17.60 5.87 -1.86
CA PHE A 91 -16.77 6.49 -0.85
C PHE A 91 -16.81 5.67 0.44
N LYS A 92 -15.64 5.35 0.99
CA LYS A 92 -15.48 4.67 2.28
C LYS A 92 -14.60 5.48 3.21
N LEU A 93 -14.87 5.43 4.50
CA LEU A 93 -14.00 6.04 5.48
C LEU A 93 -12.62 5.34 5.48
N PRO A 94 -11.51 6.08 5.27
CA PRO A 94 -10.16 5.52 5.37
C PRO A 94 -9.86 5.10 6.81
N PHE A 95 -8.70 4.46 7.04
CA PHE A 95 -8.25 3.97 8.35
C PHE A 95 -8.94 2.71 8.90
N GLY A 96 -9.46 1.85 8.03
CA GLY A 96 -9.99 0.54 8.44
C GLY A 96 -11.31 0.60 9.21
N VAL A 97 -11.92 1.78 9.30
CA VAL A 97 -13.28 1.97 9.86
C VAL A 97 -14.31 1.27 8.98
N ASP A 98 -14.18 1.45 7.66
CA ASP A 98 -15.03 0.81 6.67
C ASP A 98 -14.27 -0.35 5.99
N GLN A 99 -14.83 -1.55 6.08
CA GLN A 99 -14.35 -2.75 5.38
C GLN A 99 -15.30 -3.10 4.25
N THR A 100 -14.76 -3.33 3.06
CA THR A 100 -15.53 -3.64 1.86
C THR A 100 -15.25 -5.07 1.44
N GLN A 101 -16.30 -5.89 1.28
CA GLN A 101 -16.20 -7.24 0.74
C GLN A 101 -16.95 -7.32 -0.59
N PHE A 102 -16.28 -7.75 -1.65
CA PHE A 102 -16.85 -7.84 -2.98
C PHE A 102 -17.42 -9.26 -3.20
N VAL A 103 -18.64 -9.33 -3.73
CA VAL A 103 -19.35 -10.59 -3.98
C VAL A 103 -19.94 -10.57 -5.38
N ALA A 104 -19.56 -11.56 -6.21
CA ALA A 104 -20.01 -11.69 -7.58
C ALA A 104 -21.48 -12.18 -7.64
N THR A 105 -22.42 -11.22 -7.61
CA THR A 105 -23.86 -11.48 -7.54
C THR A 105 -24.46 -11.71 -8.93
N GLU A 106 -23.89 -11.07 -9.96
CA GLU A 106 -24.38 -11.15 -11.33
C GLU A 106 -23.61 -12.17 -12.19
N ARG A 107 -22.59 -12.82 -11.62
CA ARG A 107 -21.81 -13.88 -12.27
C ARG A 107 -22.41 -15.25 -11.99
N VAL A 108 -22.50 -16.09 -13.03
CA VAL A 108 -22.82 -17.51 -12.87
C VAL A 108 -21.56 -18.25 -12.43
N LEU A 109 -21.62 -18.83 -11.23
CA LEU A 109 -20.59 -19.68 -10.65
C LEU A 109 -20.90 -21.14 -11.00
N LYS A 110 -19.85 -21.95 -11.12
CA LYS A 110 -19.95 -23.37 -11.46
C LYS A 110 -19.26 -24.20 -10.39
N GLN A 111 -19.90 -25.29 -10.01
CA GLN A 111 -19.34 -26.32 -9.16
C GLN A 111 -19.44 -27.65 -9.89
N GLU A 112 -18.29 -28.25 -10.15
CA GLU A 112 -18.18 -29.55 -10.83
C GLU A 112 -18.31 -30.67 -9.78
N PHE A 113 -18.77 -31.85 -10.19
CA PHE A 113 -18.89 -33.04 -9.34
C PHE A 113 -18.48 -34.27 -10.15
N GLY A 114 -17.66 -35.14 -9.57
CA GLY A 114 -17.09 -36.31 -10.25
C GLY A 114 -15.84 -36.02 -11.07
N PHE A 115 -15.65 -34.77 -11.48
CA PHE A 115 -14.49 -34.32 -12.26
C PHE A 115 -14.06 -32.90 -11.89
N ARG A 116 -12.86 -32.49 -12.32
CA ARG A 116 -12.36 -31.11 -12.14
C ARG A 116 -11.70 -30.61 -13.41
N THR A 117 -11.88 -29.33 -13.71
CA THR A 117 -11.12 -28.64 -14.75
C THR A 117 -9.76 -28.19 -14.21
N ALA A 118 -8.67 -28.75 -14.72
CA ALA A 118 -7.29 -28.40 -14.32
C ALA A 118 -6.79 -27.12 -15.00
N SER A 119 -7.17 -26.88 -16.26
CA SER A 119 -6.81 -25.66 -16.98
C SER A 119 -7.88 -25.25 -17.99
N VAL A 120 -8.21 -23.96 -17.96
CA VAL A 120 -9.15 -23.31 -18.87
C VAL A 120 -8.35 -22.52 -19.91
N GLY A 121 -8.38 -22.95 -21.18
CA GLY A 121 -7.64 -22.36 -22.30
C GLY A 121 -8.26 -22.73 -23.65
N GLU A 122 -7.49 -22.66 -24.75
CA GLU A 122 -7.98 -23.07 -26.09
C GLU A 122 -8.48 -24.53 -26.13
N ARG A 123 -7.93 -25.38 -25.27
CA ARG A 123 -8.46 -26.71 -24.98
C ARG A 123 -8.56 -26.89 -23.48
N THR A 124 -9.78 -27.10 -23.00
CA THR A 124 -10.04 -27.43 -21.60
C THR A 124 -9.36 -28.75 -21.25
N GLN A 125 -8.55 -28.75 -20.19
CA GLN A 125 -7.91 -29.95 -19.66
C GLN A 125 -8.57 -30.29 -18.33
N TYR A 126 -9.05 -31.53 -18.21
CA TYR A 126 -9.58 -32.07 -16.96
C TYR A 126 -8.44 -32.62 -16.10
N ALA A 127 -8.64 -32.61 -14.79
CA ALA A 127 -7.75 -33.25 -13.84
C ALA A 127 -7.74 -34.76 -14.11
N SER A 128 -6.57 -35.38 -13.95
CA SER A 128 -6.40 -36.82 -14.11
C SER A 128 -6.94 -37.63 -12.93
N GLU A 129 -7.43 -36.95 -11.89
CA GLU A 129 -7.90 -37.53 -10.64
C GLU A 129 -9.42 -37.61 -10.70
N ASP A 130 -9.94 -38.83 -10.54
CA ASP A 130 -11.37 -39.10 -10.51
C ASP A 130 -11.91 -38.88 -9.08
N PHE A 131 -13.16 -38.42 -8.96
CA PHE A 131 -13.84 -38.20 -7.68
C PHE A 131 -15.02 -39.17 -7.51
N PRO A 132 -14.78 -40.48 -7.34
CA PRO A 132 -15.84 -41.49 -7.31
C PRO A 132 -16.82 -41.30 -6.14
N ASP A 133 -16.37 -40.73 -5.02
CA ASP A 133 -17.23 -40.41 -3.89
C ASP A 133 -18.30 -39.35 -4.23
N GLU A 134 -18.06 -38.55 -5.28
CA GLU A 134 -18.99 -37.53 -5.76
C GLU A 134 -19.89 -38.06 -6.88
N SER A 135 -19.43 -38.99 -7.73
CA SER A 135 -20.15 -39.40 -8.94
C SER A 135 -20.83 -40.77 -8.87
N LEU A 136 -20.42 -41.64 -7.95
CA LEU A 136 -20.97 -42.99 -7.84
C LEU A 136 -22.30 -43.00 -7.10
N MET A 137 -23.32 -43.56 -7.76
CA MET A 137 -24.65 -43.74 -7.18
C MET A 137 -25.11 -45.19 -7.34
N LEU A 138 -25.93 -45.64 -6.37
CA LEU A 138 -26.58 -46.94 -6.43
C LEU A 138 -28.04 -46.74 -6.87
N SER A 139 -28.40 -47.30 -8.02
CA SER A 139 -29.78 -47.31 -8.47
C SER A 139 -30.63 -48.28 -7.64
N GLY A 140 -31.97 -48.12 -7.72
CA GLY A 140 -32.91 -48.96 -6.96
C GLY A 140 -32.86 -50.46 -7.26
N ASP A 141 -32.23 -50.85 -8.37
CA ASP A 141 -31.98 -52.23 -8.79
C ASP A 141 -30.55 -52.71 -8.50
N LEU A 142 -29.83 -52.01 -7.62
CA LEU A 142 -28.46 -52.33 -7.17
C LEU A 142 -27.39 -52.24 -8.27
N ASN A 143 -27.62 -51.46 -9.32
CA ASN A 143 -26.59 -51.14 -10.29
C ASN A 143 -25.78 -49.91 -9.82
N ILE A 144 -24.47 -49.98 -10.01
CA ILE A 144 -23.57 -48.85 -9.78
C ILE A 144 -23.54 -48.03 -11.07
N ILE A 145 -23.87 -46.74 -10.95
CA ILE A 145 -23.77 -45.78 -12.04
C ILE A 145 -22.76 -44.70 -11.66
N ASP A 146 -22.02 -44.23 -12.66
CA ASP A 146 -21.08 -43.12 -12.53
C ASP A 146 -21.67 -41.92 -13.27
N VAL A 147 -21.98 -40.86 -12.53
CA VAL A 147 -22.65 -39.66 -13.04
C VAL A 147 -21.81 -38.45 -12.72
N GLU A 148 -21.36 -37.77 -13.76
CA GLU A 148 -20.71 -36.46 -13.66
C GLU A 148 -21.74 -35.35 -13.88
N TRP A 149 -21.69 -34.30 -13.06
CA TRP A 149 -22.58 -33.15 -13.25
C TRP A 149 -21.94 -31.81 -12.88
N VAL A 150 -22.59 -30.73 -13.29
CA VAL A 150 -22.19 -29.35 -12.98
C VAL A 150 -23.37 -28.59 -12.42
N VAL A 151 -23.24 -28.09 -11.20
CA VAL A 151 -24.21 -27.17 -10.59
C VAL A 151 -23.81 -25.74 -10.94
N GLN A 152 -24.72 -25.01 -11.57
CA GLN A 152 -24.55 -23.60 -11.88
C GLN A 152 -25.44 -22.78 -10.97
N TYR A 153 -24.85 -21.81 -10.27
CA TYR A 153 -25.59 -20.97 -9.33
C TYR A 153 -25.19 -19.50 -9.45
N ARG A 154 -26.08 -18.62 -9.01
CA ARG A 154 -25.84 -17.19 -8.85
C ARG A 154 -26.10 -16.83 -7.40
N ILE A 155 -25.31 -15.92 -6.87
CA ILE A 155 -25.55 -15.38 -5.53
C ILE A 155 -26.72 -14.40 -5.65
N ALA A 156 -27.83 -14.66 -4.95
CA ALA A 156 -29.01 -13.79 -5.00
C ALA A 156 -28.91 -12.62 -4.01
N ASP A 157 -28.48 -12.93 -2.78
CA ASP A 157 -28.29 -11.94 -1.71
C ASP A 157 -26.86 -12.06 -1.16
N PRO A 158 -26.00 -11.04 -1.36
CA PRO A 158 -24.63 -11.09 -0.89
C PRO A 158 -24.51 -11.01 0.64
N MET A 159 -25.52 -10.45 1.33
CA MET A 159 -25.54 -10.42 2.79
C MET A 159 -25.73 -11.81 3.37
N GLN A 160 -26.76 -12.52 2.89
CA GLN A 160 -27.03 -13.87 3.35
C GLN A 160 -25.89 -14.82 2.98
N PHE A 161 -25.31 -14.65 1.80
CA PHE A 161 -24.16 -15.45 1.38
C PHE A 161 -22.95 -15.29 2.31
N LEU A 162 -22.67 -14.07 2.80
CA LEU A 162 -21.50 -13.80 3.65
C LEU A 162 -21.72 -14.12 5.14
N TYR A 163 -22.95 -14.07 5.65
CA TYR A 163 -23.22 -14.16 7.09
C TYR A 163 -24.18 -15.26 7.52
N SER A 164 -25.02 -15.81 6.64
CA SER A 164 -25.98 -16.85 7.03
C SER A 164 -25.33 -18.23 7.14
N MET A 165 -24.22 -18.48 6.42
CA MET A 165 -23.54 -19.77 6.41
C MET A 165 -22.05 -19.61 6.71
N ARG A 166 -21.51 -20.52 7.53
CA ARG A 166 -20.08 -20.53 7.90
C ARG A 166 -19.20 -20.95 6.72
N ASP A 167 -19.69 -21.86 5.90
CA ASP A 167 -19.07 -22.28 4.64
C ASP A 167 -20.16 -22.48 3.57
N PRO A 168 -20.45 -21.44 2.76
CA PRO A 168 -21.44 -21.51 1.70
C PRO A 168 -21.11 -22.57 0.64
N ASN A 169 -19.83 -22.76 0.30
CA ASN A 169 -19.42 -23.67 -0.77
C ASN A 169 -19.55 -25.13 -0.32
N GLY A 170 -19.09 -25.45 0.91
CA GLY A 170 -19.28 -26.77 1.51
C GLY A 170 -20.76 -27.11 1.67
N THR A 171 -21.58 -26.17 2.14
CA THR A 171 -23.02 -26.43 2.32
C THR A 171 -23.73 -26.71 0.97
N LEU A 172 -23.39 -25.96 -0.08
CA LEU A 172 -23.93 -26.22 -1.43
C LEU A 172 -23.48 -27.57 -1.98
N ARG A 173 -22.25 -27.98 -1.68
CA ARG A 173 -21.71 -29.29 -2.02
C ARG A 173 -22.51 -30.40 -1.35
N ASP A 174 -22.63 -30.37 -0.02
CA ASP A 174 -23.31 -31.40 0.77
C ASP A 174 -24.77 -31.60 0.34
N ILE A 175 -25.48 -30.50 0.04
CA ILE A 175 -26.87 -30.55 -0.44
C ILE A 175 -26.96 -31.12 -1.86
N SER A 176 -25.93 -30.92 -2.69
CA SER A 176 -25.92 -31.45 -4.06
C SER A 176 -25.53 -32.93 -4.12
N GLU A 177 -24.91 -33.46 -3.07
CA GLU A 177 -24.52 -34.88 -2.94
C GLU A 177 -25.60 -35.74 -2.26
N SER A 178 -26.52 -35.14 -1.47
CA SER A 178 -27.64 -35.84 -0.80
C SER A 178 -28.85 -36.10 -1.70
#